data_AF-A0A7K0W0W3-F1
#
_entry.id   AF-A0A7K0W0W3-F1
#
_cell.length_a   1.000
_cell.length_b   1.000
_cell.length_c   1.000
_cell.angle_alpha   90.00
_cell.angle_beta   90.00
_cell.angle_gamma   90.00
#
_symmetry.space_group_name_H-M   'P 1'
#
loop_
_entity.id
_entity.type
_entity.pdbx_description
1 polymer ?
#
loop_
_entity_poly.entity_id
_entity_poly.type
_entity_poly.pdbx_seq_one_letter_code
_entity_poly.pdbx_strand_id
1 'polypeptide(L)'
;MRTAPKTFRLTLVTLLAIALSAFALPSISSAAAPDVVKLVIHYQRPAGDYTGWNLWLWRNSLVNTNDKTLDTKGVQFNGDDAFGKVLTLEVPDMKGFEDIGVLVRLNDWAQKDIGDDRFISIFDANGKAEVWLRQGDPEVHYSLPTEPVKANPAIAQAKLYDSLNFTKKYTYKGDDLGNTYSKAKTAFRVWAPTASAVSIATYASADSTAASASLVAMKASVNGTWTAAINGDKNGLIYTYRVKVDGVTRDAVDPYVRATTVNGLRGVVVDLSKTNPKGWSTKKPAFSGKPSDAVIYELHVRDLSIDASSGVKARNAGKFLAFTEPKTSVSGTSTAVASIKDLGVTHVELLPVFDYASVDENNPSFNWGYDPQNYNVPEGSYSSDPTNPTTRIVEFKSAIQALHTQGLRVNMDVVYNHVFNAPSFSEQQIVPGYFFRTDNNGNLTSGSGCGNDVASERPMVSKFIVDSVKYWATQYNVDGFRFDLMG
;
A
#
# COMPACT_ATOMS: atom_id res chain seq x y z
N MET A 1 -54.13 -72.61 -17.68
CA MET A 1 -54.84 -71.37 -18.11
C MET A 1 -54.18 -70.16 -17.46
N ARG A 2 -54.29 -68.97 -18.10
CA ARG A 2 -54.19 -67.58 -17.58
C ARG A 2 -54.03 -67.42 -16.04
N THR A 3 -53.22 -66.56 -15.42
CA THR A 3 -52.58 -65.25 -15.74
C THR A 3 -51.53 -64.94 -14.64
N ALA A 4 -50.57 -64.00 -14.71
CA ALA A 4 -49.95 -63.16 -15.76
C ALA A 4 -48.68 -62.45 -15.16
N PRO A 5 -47.72 -61.97 -15.97
CA PRO A 5 -46.47 -61.37 -15.47
C PRO A 5 -46.56 -59.85 -15.21
N LYS A 6 -45.87 -59.37 -14.16
CA LYS A 6 -45.69 -57.94 -13.89
C LYS A 6 -44.58 -57.36 -14.78
N THR A 7 -44.80 -56.15 -15.29
CA THR A 7 -43.92 -55.45 -16.23
C THR A 7 -42.68 -54.84 -15.55
N PHE A 8 -41.49 -55.16 -16.05
CA PHE A 8 -40.30 -54.33 -15.87
C PHE A 8 -40.38 -53.15 -16.86
N ARG A 9 -40.34 -51.90 -16.38
CA ARG A 9 -40.20 -50.72 -17.24
C ARG A 9 -38.74 -50.28 -17.27
N LEU A 10 -38.12 -50.46 -18.43
CA LEU A 10 -36.84 -49.85 -18.77
C LEU A 10 -37.07 -48.35 -19.01
N THR A 11 -36.57 -47.48 -18.15
CA THR A 11 -36.72 -46.03 -18.33
C THR A 11 -35.55 -45.50 -19.16
N LEU A 12 -35.89 -44.90 -20.30
CA LEU A 12 -34.97 -44.36 -21.30
C LEU A 12 -34.14 -43.20 -20.71
N VAL A 13 -32.81 -43.29 -20.74
CA VAL A 13 -31.93 -42.15 -20.43
C VAL A 13 -31.93 -41.22 -21.63
N THR A 14 -32.72 -40.15 -21.56
CA THR A 14 -32.74 -39.10 -22.58
C THR A 14 -31.51 -38.21 -22.40
N LEU A 15 -30.53 -38.29 -23.31
CA LEU A 15 -29.49 -37.27 -23.39
C LEU A 15 -30.16 -35.94 -23.78
N LEU A 16 -30.28 -35.02 -22.83
CA LEU A 16 -30.71 -33.66 -23.11
C LEU A 16 -29.54 -32.90 -23.74
N ALA A 17 -29.42 -33.00 -25.07
CA ALA A 17 -28.54 -32.13 -25.83
C ALA A 17 -29.06 -30.69 -25.71
N ILE A 18 -28.47 -29.90 -24.80
CA ILE A 18 -28.70 -28.47 -24.74
C ILE A 18 -28.11 -27.88 -26.01
N ALA A 19 -28.98 -27.62 -26.99
CA ALA A 19 -28.63 -26.85 -28.16
C ALA A 19 -28.26 -25.43 -27.70
N LEU A 20 -26.96 -25.18 -27.58
CA LEU A 20 -26.43 -23.85 -27.30
C LEU A 20 -26.71 -23.00 -28.55
N SER A 21 -27.86 -22.30 -28.56
CA SER A 21 -28.14 -21.27 -29.54
C SER A 21 -27.13 -20.15 -29.33
N ALA A 22 -26.04 -20.22 -30.11
CA ALA A 22 -25.05 -19.17 -30.20
C ALA A 22 -25.73 -17.91 -30.73
N PHE A 23 -26.22 -17.07 -29.81
CA PHE A 23 -26.29 -15.65 -30.07
C PHE A 23 -24.85 -15.21 -30.34
N ALA A 24 -24.53 -15.08 -31.62
CA ALA A 24 -23.37 -14.35 -32.06
C ALA A 24 -23.56 -12.91 -31.57
N LEU A 25 -22.98 -12.61 -30.39
CA LEU A 25 -22.57 -11.25 -30.08
C LEU A 25 -21.80 -10.76 -31.31
N PRO A 26 -22.13 -9.59 -31.89
CA PRO A 26 -21.38 -9.08 -33.01
C PRO A 26 -19.93 -8.95 -32.55
N SER A 27 -19.05 -9.75 -33.15
CA SER A 27 -17.61 -9.64 -32.92
C SER A 27 -17.21 -8.23 -33.32
N ILE A 28 -16.99 -7.35 -32.35
CA ILE A 28 -16.28 -6.10 -32.58
C ILE A 28 -14.85 -6.53 -32.86
N SER A 29 -14.58 -6.85 -34.12
CA SER A 29 -13.22 -6.97 -34.62
C SER A 29 -12.61 -5.59 -34.41
N SER A 30 -11.66 -5.46 -33.48
CA SER A 30 -10.72 -4.35 -33.57
C SER A 30 -10.06 -4.48 -34.94
N ALA A 31 -10.25 -3.47 -35.79
CA ALA A 31 -9.40 -3.35 -36.96
C ALA A 31 -7.98 -3.20 -36.44
N ALA A 32 -7.02 -3.92 -37.03
CA ALA A 32 -5.61 -3.67 -36.72
C ALA A 32 -5.31 -2.19 -36.96
N ALA A 33 -4.54 -1.56 -36.06
CA ALA A 33 -4.17 -0.16 -36.23
C ALA A 33 -3.54 0.05 -37.62
N PRO A 34 -3.92 1.12 -38.34
CA PRO A 34 -3.36 1.40 -39.66
C PRO A 34 -1.86 1.68 -39.53
N ASP A 35 -1.05 1.30 -40.52
CA ASP A 35 0.43 1.48 -40.46
C ASP A 35 0.86 2.93 -40.16
N VAL A 36 0.02 3.91 -40.55
CA VAL A 36 0.11 5.33 -40.17
C VAL A 36 -1.26 5.81 -39.68
N VAL A 37 -1.32 6.41 -38.49
CA VAL A 37 -2.53 7.06 -37.96
C VAL A 37 -2.48 8.57 -38.21
N LYS A 38 -3.59 9.15 -38.68
CA LYS A 38 -3.79 10.61 -38.76
C LYS A 38 -4.53 11.08 -37.52
N LEU A 39 -3.81 11.63 -36.56
CA LEU A 39 -4.31 11.95 -35.24
C LEU A 39 -4.69 13.43 -35.13
N VAL A 40 -5.93 13.67 -34.68
CA VAL A 40 -6.43 14.99 -34.27
C VAL A 40 -6.91 14.90 -32.83
N ILE A 41 -6.35 15.72 -31.94
CA ILE A 41 -6.76 15.81 -30.52
C ILE A 41 -7.18 17.24 -30.23
N HIS A 42 -8.43 17.42 -29.81
CA HIS A 42 -8.97 18.65 -29.26
C HIS A 42 -8.92 18.57 -27.72
N TYR A 43 -8.38 19.56 -27.03
CA TYR A 43 -8.28 19.59 -25.56
C TYR A 43 -8.86 20.89 -24.98
N GLN A 44 -9.86 20.74 -24.11
CA GLN A 44 -10.54 21.85 -23.43
C GLN A 44 -10.12 21.97 -21.97
N ARG A 45 -9.70 23.19 -21.59
CA ARG A 45 -9.62 23.66 -20.20
C ARG A 45 -10.64 24.78 -19.98
N PRO A 46 -11.64 24.62 -19.09
CA PRO A 46 -12.66 25.64 -18.85
C PRO A 46 -12.12 27.02 -18.41
N ALA A 47 -10.93 27.06 -17.81
CA ALA A 47 -10.27 28.31 -17.39
C ALA A 47 -9.36 28.94 -18.48
N GLY A 48 -9.17 28.29 -19.64
CA GLY A 48 -8.31 28.78 -20.73
C GLY A 48 -6.81 28.83 -20.42
N ASP A 49 -6.38 28.25 -19.30
CA ASP A 49 -5.03 28.30 -18.73
C ASP A 49 -4.07 27.26 -19.34
N TYR A 50 -3.91 27.28 -20.67
CA TYR A 50 -3.13 26.29 -21.42
C TYR A 50 -1.60 26.44 -21.33
N THR A 51 -1.07 27.48 -20.66
CA THR A 51 0.38 27.75 -20.61
C THR A 51 1.16 26.56 -20.03
N GLY A 52 2.07 25.99 -20.83
CA GLY A 52 2.91 24.84 -20.46
C GLY A 52 2.25 23.46 -20.66
N TRP A 53 0.94 23.41 -20.92
CA TRP A 53 0.25 22.14 -21.15
C TRP A 53 0.59 21.53 -22.52
N ASN A 54 0.99 20.27 -22.52
CA ASN A 54 1.40 19.49 -23.69
C ASN A 54 0.89 18.04 -23.61
N LEU A 55 1.11 17.26 -24.67
CA LEU A 55 0.69 15.88 -24.79
C LEU A 55 1.87 14.92 -24.68
N TRP A 56 1.79 13.92 -23.80
CA TRP A 56 2.64 12.74 -23.86
C TRP A 56 1.91 11.67 -24.66
N LEU A 57 2.50 11.25 -25.78
CA LEU A 57 1.92 10.27 -26.70
C LEU A 57 2.86 9.07 -26.86
N TRP A 58 2.29 7.87 -26.90
CA TRP A 58 3.03 6.64 -27.17
C TRP A 58 2.20 5.66 -27.98
N ARG A 59 2.88 4.75 -28.68
CA ARG A 59 2.26 3.57 -29.29
C ARG A 59 2.22 2.49 -28.21
N ASN A 60 1.05 1.97 -27.92
CA ASN A 60 0.81 1.00 -26.84
C ASN A 60 0.80 -0.43 -27.40
N SER A 61 1.42 -1.38 -26.69
CA SER A 61 1.32 -2.81 -27.03
C SER A 61 0.70 -3.64 -25.92
N LEU A 62 -0.55 -4.06 -26.15
CA LEU A 62 -1.36 -4.86 -25.23
C LEU A 62 -0.84 -6.28 -25.01
N VAL A 63 0.11 -6.74 -25.83
CA VAL A 63 0.62 -8.13 -25.84
C VAL A 63 2.02 -8.28 -25.23
N ASN A 64 2.86 -7.24 -25.30
CA ASN A 64 4.29 -7.37 -24.98
C ASN A 64 4.90 -6.24 -24.14
N THR A 65 4.12 -5.23 -23.70
CA THR A 65 4.57 -4.09 -22.87
C THR A 65 5.70 -3.24 -23.47
N ASN A 66 5.98 -3.36 -24.77
CA ASN A 66 7.07 -2.65 -25.48
C ASN A 66 6.60 -1.30 -26.04
N ASP A 67 6.03 -0.47 -25.18
CA ASP A 67 5.46 0.82 -25.53
C ASP A 67 6.50 1.79 -26.11
N LYS A 68 6.12 2.56 -27.13
CA LYS A 68 7.02 3.50 -27.82
C LYS A 68 6.50 4.93 -27.84
N THR A 69 7.03 5.73 -26.94
CA THR A 69 6.87 7.20 -26.91
C THR A 69 7.17 7.84 -28.27
N LEU A 70 6.37 8.83 -28.66
CA LEU A 70 6.55 9.57 -29.91
C LEU A 70 7.64 10.67 -29.76
N ASP A 71 7.60 11.44 -28.68
CA ASP A 71 8.61 12.44 -28.32
C ASP A 71 8.83 12.45 -26.80
N THR A 72 10.08 12.25 -26.36
CA THR A 72 10.46 12.23 -24.93
C THR A 72 10.41 13.61 -24.26
N LYS A 73 10.18 14.68 -25.01
CA LYS A 73 9.89 16.04 -24.48
C LYS A 73 8.40 16.38 -24.48
N GLY A 74 7.55 15.51 -25.04
CA GLY A 74 6.12 15.76 -25.20
C GLY A 74 5.79 16.61 -26.42
N VAL A 75 4.67 16.27 -27.06
CA VAL A 75 4.15 16.87 -28.28
C VAL A 75 3.34 18.12 -27.94
N GLN A 76 3.66 19.23 -28.60
CA GLN A 76 2.98 20.51 -28.39
C GLN A 76 1.70 20.61 -29.23
N PHE A 77 0.65 21.21 -28.68
CA PHE A 77 -0.52 21.62 -29.47
C PHE A 77 -0.10 22.60 -30.57
N ASN A 78 -0.60 22.42 -31.79
CA ASN A 78 -0.21 23.17 -32.99
C ASN A 78 -1.37 23.94 -33.65
N GLY A 79 -2.54 23.97 -33.02
CA GLY A 79 -3.68 24.79 -33.42
C GLY A 79 -4.61 25.13 -32.24
N ASP A 80 -5.68 25.85 -32.57
CA ASP A 80 -6.74 26.28 -31.66
C ASP A 80 -8.08 26.21 -32.41
N ASP A 81 -9.16 25.90 -31.69
CA ASP A 81 -10.53 25.96 -32.21
C ASP A 81 -11.52 26.48 -31.15
N ALA A 82 -12.83 26.35 -31.40
CA ALA A 82 -13.87 26.78 -30.47
C ALA A 82 -14.01 25.90 -29.22
N PHE A 83 -13.40 24.71 -29.19
CA PHE A 83 -13.40 23.80 -28.04
C PHE A 83 -12.18 24.03 -27.15
N GLY A 84 -11.01 24.25 -27.74
CA GLY A 84 -9.78 24.57 -27.02
C GLY A 84 -8.52 24.46 -27.90
N LYS A 85 -7.47 23.86 -27.33
CA LYS A 85 -6.20 23.60 -28.04
C LYS A 85 -6.32 22.37 -28.94
N VAL A 86 -5.67 22.40 -30.10
CA VAL A 86 -5.70 21.31 -31.08
C VAL A 86 -4.27 20.81 -31.37
N LEU A 87 -4.09 19.49 -31.43
CA LEU A 87 -2.95 18.84 -32.07
C LEU A 87 -3.43 18.12 -33.32
N THR A 88 -2.76 18.34 -34.45
CA THR A 88 -2.85 17.52 -35.66
C THR A 88 -1.46 16.93 -35.99
N LEU A 89 -1.36 15.60 -36.11
CA LEU A 89 -0.09 14.88 -36.34
C LEU A 89 -0.31 13.57 -37.12
N GLU A 90 0.65 13.15 -37.94
CA GLU A 90 0.73 11.78 -38.44
C GLU A 90 1.63 10.93 -37.53
N VAL A 91 1.15 9.76 -37.13
CA VAL A 91 1.86 8.80 -36.28
C VAL A 91 2.22 7.57 -37.13
N PRO A 92 3.46 7.48 -37.66
CA PRO A 92 3.91 6.33 -38.44
C PRO A 92 4.25 5.14 -37.54
N ASP A 93 4.62 4.01 -38.15
CA ASP A 93 5.15 2.82 -37.48
C ASP A 93 4.20 2.21 -36.43
N MET A 94 2.89 2.28 -36.67
CA MET A 94 1.85 1.70 -35.80
C MET A 94 1.71 0.18 -35.95
N LYS A 95 2.42 -0.43 -36.90
CA LYS A 95 2.43 -1.88 -37.13
C LYS A 95 2.92 -2.66 -35.92
N GLY A 96 2.04 -3.45 -35.31
CA GLY A 96 2.32 -4.23 -34.10
C GLY A 96 2.00 -3.51 -32.79
N PHE A 97 1.31 -2.37 -32.88
CA PHE A 97 0.69 -1.67 -31.76
C PHE A 97 -0.83 -1.66 -31.96
N GLU A 98 -1.59 -1.72 -30.88
CA GLU A 98 -3.06 -1.80 -30.95
C GLU A 98 -3.72 -0.42 -30.90
N ASP A 99 -3.15 0.53 -30.17
CA ASP A 99 -3.71 1.87 -29.98
C ASP A 99 -2.64 2.93 -29.62
N ILE A 100 -3.07 4.20 -29.54
CA ILE A 100 -2.21 5.33 -29.14
C ILE A 100 -2.56 5.76 -27.72
N GLY A 101 -1.62 5.59 -26.80
CA GLY A 101 -1.72 6.14 -25.45
C GLY A 101 -1.54 7.66 -25.45
N VAL A 102 -2.32 8.36 -24.61
CA VAL A 102 -2.34 9.82 -24.49
C VAL A 102 -2.50 10.28 -23.04
N LEU A 103 -1.55 11.10 -22.59
CA LEU A 103 -1.65 11.87 -21.35
C LEU A 103 -1.53 13.36 -21.67
N VAL A 104 -2.30 14.18 -20.97
CA VAL A 104 -2.13 15.64 -20.99
C VAL A 104 -1.34 16.02 -19.73
N ARG A 105 -0.25 16.77 -19.88
CA ARG A 105 0.68 17.10 -18.79
C ARG A 105 1.12 18.57 -18.84
N LEU A 106 1.46 19.13 -17.69
CA LEU A 106 2.02 20.46 -17.54
C LEU A 106 3.55 20.38 -17.55
N ASN A 107 4.20 21.15 -18.44
CA ASN A 107 5.65 21.19 -18.62
C ASN A 107 6.24 19.78 -18.76
N ASP A 108 7.39 19.51 -18.13
CA ASP A 108 7.94 18.16 -18.01
C ASP A 108 7.45 17.52 -16.70
N TRP A 109 6.27 16.89 -16.75
CA TRP A 109 5.62 16.18 -15.64
C TRP A 109 5.36 17.00 -14.35
N ALA A 110 5.34 18.32 -14.41
CA ALA A 110 5.02 19.16 -13.24
C ALA A 110 3.59 18.92 -12.71
N GLN A 111 2.67 18.49 -13.58
CA GLN A 111 1.34 18.02 -13.24
C GLN A 111 0.81 17.10 -14.37
N LYS A 112 -0.02 16.08 -14.05
CA LYS A 112 -0.90 15.42 -15.05
C LYS A 112 -2.32 16.02 -14.98
N ASP A 113 -3.02 16.06 -16.11
CA ASP A 113 -4.44 16.44 -16.19
C ASP A 113 -5.34 15.46 -15.42
N ILE A 114 -5.07 14.17 -15.59
CA ILE A 114 -5.67 13.03 -14.88
C ILE A 114 -4.58 12.02 -14.55
N GLY A 115 -4.77 11.20 -13.52
CA GLY A 115 -3.82 10.14 -13.16
C GLY A 115 -3.76 9.02 -14.20
N ASP A 116 -4.93 8.61 -14.69
CA ASP A 116 -5.14 7.45 -15.56
C ASP A 116 -4.65 7.67 -17.00
N ASP A 117 -4.10 6.61 -17.59
CA ASP A 117 -3.71 6.58 -18.99
C ASP A 117 -4.96 6.43 -19.89
N ARG A 118 -5.06 7.29 -20.91
CA ARG A 118 -6.11 7.22 -21.93
C ARG A 118 -5.56 6.59 -23.20
N PHE A 119 -6.39 5.83 -23.91
CA PHE A 119 -5.99 5.12 -25.13
C PHE A 119 -6.95 5.44 -26.28
N ILE A 120 -6.39 5.74 -27.45
CA ILE A 120 -7.10 6.05 -28.68
C ILE A 120 -7.04 4.83 -29.60
N SER A 121 -8.10 4.02 -29.58
CA SER A 121 -8.17 2.70 -30.25
C SER A 121 -9.17 2.61 -31.42
N ILE A 122 -10.03 3.62 -31.62
CA ILE A 122 -10.95 3.70 -32.76
C ILE A 122 -10.34 4.57 -33.86
N PHE A 123 -10.22 4.01 -35.06
CA PHE A 123 -9.72 4.66 -36.28
C PHE A 123 -10.76 4.53 -37.40
N ASP A 124 -10.88 5.55 -38.26
CA ASP A 124 -11.72 5.50 -39.45
C ASP A 124 -11.10 4.65 -40.57
N ALA A 125 -11.84 4.43 -41.67
CA ALA A 125 -11.38 3.63 -42.81
C ALA A 125 -10.16 4.22 -43.55
N ASN A 126 -9.78 5.47 -43.27
CA ASN A 126 -8.61 6.15 -43.83
C ASN A 126 -7.45 6.24 -42.81
N GLY A 127 -7.61 5.61 -41.63
CA GLY A 127 -6.67 5.65 -40.52
C GLY A 127 -6.68 6.95 -39.72
N LYS A 128 -7.72 7.76 -39.78
CA LYS A 128 -7.88 8.96 -38.94
C LYS A 128 -8.43 8.58 -37.56
N ALA A 129 -7.87 9.17 -36.51
CA ALA A 129 -8.53 9.28 -35.21
C ALA A 129 -8.71 10.77 -34.88
N GLU A 130 -9.92 11.16 -34.50
CA GLU A 130 -10.26 12.52 -34.09
C GLU A 130 -11.00 12.44 -32.76
N VAL A 131 -10.43 13.06 -31.73
CA VAL A 131 -10.90 12.91 -30.34
C VAL A 131 -10.93 14.22 -29.57
N TRP A 132 -11.84 14.30 -28.61
CA TRP A 132 -12.02 15.41 -27.68
C TRP A 132 -11.68 14.96 -26.26
N LEU A 133 -10.74 15.67 -25.64
CA LEU A 133 -10.31 15.52 -24.25
C LEU A 133 -10.73 16.75 -23.45
N ARG A 134 -11.12 16.56 -22.19
CA ARG A 134 -11.50 17.66 -21.29
C ARG A 134 -10.70 17.59 -20.01
N GLN A 135 -10.43 18.75 -19.42
CA GLN A 135 -9.72 18.83 -18.15
C GLN A 135 -10.41 17.98 -17.08
N GLY A 136 -9.66 17.05 -16.48
CA GLY A 136 -10.16 16.15 -15.44
C GLY A 136 -11.14 15.07 -15.91
N ASP A 137 -11.36 14.90 -17.22
CA ASP A 137 -12.23 13.87 -17.78
C ASP A 137 -11.41 12.63 -18.20
N PRO A 138 -11.61 11.45 -17.58
CA PRO A 138 -10.93 10.22 -17.97
C PRO A 138 -11.41 9.66 -19.32
N GLU A 139 -12.53 10.12 -19.84
CA GLU A 139 -13.13 9.59 -21.07
C GLU A 139 -12.53 10.24 -22.33
N VAL A 140 -12.17 9.40 -23.32
CA VAL A 140 -11.79 9.84 -24.67
C VAL A 140 -13.04 9.90 -25.52
N HIS A 141 -13.46 11.10 -25.92
CA HIS A 141 -14.68 11.28 -26.72
C HIS A 141 -14.33 11.26 -28.21
N TYR A 142 -15.03 10.45 -29.00
CA TYR A 142 -14.88 10.36 -30.47
C TYR A 142 -15.84 11.27 -31.25
N SER A 143 -16.50 12.18 -30.54
CA SER A 143 -17.32 13.27 -31.06
C SER A 143 -17.29 14.42 -30.05
N LEU A 144 -17.66 15.63 -30.48
CA LEU A 144 -17.71 16.81 -29.60
C LEU A 144 -18.66 16.55 -28.40
N PRO A 145 -18.15 16.49 -27.15
CA PRO A 145 -18.98 16.12 -26.01
C PRO A 145 -19.86 17.29 -25.54
N THR A 146 -21.18 17.08 -25.54
CA THR A 146 -22.20 18.06 -25.12
C THR A 146 -22.56 17.99 -23.64
N GLU A 147 -22.40 16.83 -23.02
CA GLU A 147 -22.75 16.59 -21.62
C GLU A 147 -21.75 17.26 -20.67
N PRO A 148 -22.11 17.58 -19.42
CA PRO A 148 -21.14 18.01 -18.41
C PRO A 148 -20.02 16.96 -18.23
N VAL A 149 -18.81 17.40 -17.85
CA VAL A 149 -17.77 16.48 -17.37
C VAL A 149 -18.32 15.73 -16.16
N LYS A 150 -18.25 14.39 -16.18
CA LYS A 150 -18.64 13.56 -15.03
C LYS A 150 -17.72 13.93 -13.87
N ALA A 151 -18.27 14.53 -12.81
CA ALA A 151 -17.47 14.92 -11.65
C ALA A 151 -16.80 13.67 -11.06
N ASN A 152 -15.46 13.67 -10.98
CA ASN A 152 -14.72 12.56 -10.36
C ASN A 152 -15.25 12.37 -8.91
N PRO A 153 -15.82 11.20 -8.56
CA PRO A 153 -16.39 10.99 -7.23
C PRO A 153 -15.35 11.15 -6.11
N ALA A 154 -14.06 10.93 -6.39
CA ALA A 154 -12.98 11.18 -5.44
C ALA A 154 -12.92 12.65 -4.98
N ILE A 155 -13.23 13.63 -5.84
CA ILE A 155 -13.27 15.06 -5.48
C ILE A 155 -14.37 15.32 -4.44
N ALA A 156 -15.56 14.75 -4.65
CA ALA A 156 -16.68 14.91 -3.72
C ALA A 156 -16.42 14.17 -2.40
N GLN A 157 -15.77 13.01 -2.46
CA GLN A 157 -15.39 12.19 -1.31
C GLN A 157 -14.30 12.85 -0.45
N ALA A 158 -13.25 13.41 -1.06
CA ALA A 158 -12.23 14.19 -0.37
C ALA A 158 -12.85 15.40 0.35
N LYS A 159 -13.66 16.20 -0.37
CA LYS A 159 -14.40 17.34 0.22
C LYS A 159 -15.33 16.94 1.36
N LEU A 160 -15.92 15.74 1.32
CA LEU A 160 -16.70 15.19 2.42
C LEU A 160 -15.80 14.90 3.64
N TYR A 161 -14.68 14.20 3.44
CA TYR A 161 -13.75 13.84 4.52
C TYR A 161 -13.12 15.06 5.20
N ASP A 162 -12.79 16.09 4.42
CA ASP A 162 -12.21 17.34 4.90
C ASP A 162 -13.26 18.29 5.52
N SER A 163 -14.55 17.93 5.45
CA SER A 163 -15.61 18.74 6.06
C SER A 163 -15.60 18.65 7.59
N LEU A 164 -15.87 19.80 8.24
CA LEU A 164 -16.06 19.88 9.69
C LEU A 164 -17.17 18.94 10.19
N ASN A 165 -18.19 18.67 9.38
CA ASN A 165 -19.29 17.77 9.72
C ASN A 165 -18.82 16.31 9.77
N PHE A 166 -18.02 15.86 8.80
CA PHE A 166 -17.44 14.52 8.82
C PHE A 166 -16.49 14.36 10.00
N THR A 167 -15.55 15.30 10.16
CA THR A 167 -14.61 15.33 11.30
C THR A 167 -15.33 15.27 12.65
N LYS A 168 -16.30 16.17 12.89
CA LYS A 168 -17.06 16.22 14.16
C LYS A 168 -17.83 14.92 14.44
N LYS A 169 -18.32 14.22 13.40
CA LYS A 169 -19.09 12.98 13.55
C LYS A 169 -18.19 11.74 13.72
N TYR A 170 -17.09 11.66 12.98
CA TYR A 170 -16.33 10.43 12.79
C TYR A 170 -14.92 10.42 13.41
N THR A 171 -14.37 11.53 13.91
CA THR A 171 -13.12 11.47 14.68
C THR A 171 -13.31 10.66 15.96
N TYR A 172 -12.73 9.46 16.00
CA TYR A 172 -12.75 8.58 17.16
C TYR A 172 -11.54 8.86 18.07
N LYS A 173 -11.79 9.14 19.35
CA LYS A 173 -10.75 9.53 20.32
C LYS A 173 -10.31 8.41 21.29
N GLY A 174 -10.93 7.23 21.23
CA GLY A 174 -10.55 6.10 22.09
C GLY A 174 -9.20 5.48 21.70
N ASP A 175 -8.63 4.72 22.61
CA ASP A 175 -7.28 4.12 22.56
C ASP A 175 -7.30 2.58 22.35
N ASP A 176 -8.46 2.00 22.05
CA ASP A 176 -8.71 0.57 21.86
C ASP A 176 -8.84 0.14 20.38
N LEU A 177 -8.30 0.94 19.44
CA LEU A 177 -8.19 0.56 18.03
C LEU A 177 -7.18 -0.60 17.84
N GLY A 178 -7.48 -1.46 16.89
CA GLY A 178 -6.76 -2.70 16.64
C GLY A 178 -7.37 -3.89 17.38
N ASN A 179 -6.52 -4.79 17.87
CA ASN A 179 -6.92 -5.91 18.72
C ASN A 179 -6.34 -5.79 20.14
N THR A 180 -7.18 -6.04 21.14
CA THR A 180 -6.81 -6.12 22.56
C THR A 180 -6.96 -7.55 23.04
N TYR A 181 -5.84 -8.26 23.14
CA TYR A 181 -5.76 -9.65 23.58
C TYR A 181 -5.91 -9.80 25.11
N SER A 182 -6.62 -10.85 25.50
CA SER A 182 -6.54 -11.45 26.84
C SER A 182 -6.77 -12.95 26.72
N LYS A 183 -6.33 -13.74 27.71
CA LYS A 183 -6.56 -15.20 27.72
C LYS A 183 -8.04 -15.61 27.73
N ALA A 184 -8.95 -14.72 28.14
CA ALA A 184 -10.39 -14.98 28.18
C ALA A 184 -11.11 -14.61 26.88
N LYS A 185 -10.59 -13.64 26.12
CA LYS A 185 -11.12 -13.15 24.84
C LYS A 185 -10.14 -12.18 24.18
N THR A 186 -10.23 -12.03 22.86
CA THR A 186 -9.67 -10.86 22.16
C THR A 186 -10.79 -9.95 21.70
N ALA A 187 -10.70 -8.66 22.03
CA ALA A 187 -11.57 -7.61 21.51
C ALA A 187 -10.93 -6.96 20.28
N PHE A 188 -11.75 -6.55 19.31
CA PHE A 188 -11.31 -5.92 18.06
C PHE A 188 -12.10 -4.64 17.82
N ARG A 189 -11.42 -3.58 17.40
CA ARG A 189 -12.04 -2.35 16.89
C ARG A 189 -11.29 -1.83 15.67
N VAL A 190 -12.03 -1.57 14.59
CA VAL A 190 -11.53 -0.87 13.40
C VAL A 190 -12.36 0.39 13.15
N TRP A 191 -11.74 1.43 12.60
CA TRP A 191 -12.45 2.63 12.16
C TRP A 191 -12.83 2.49 10.68
N ALA A 192 -14.13 2.42 10.38
CA ALA A 192 -14.63 2.18 9.02
C ALA A 192 -15.96 2.93 8.80
N PRO A 193 -15.95 4.27 8.77
CA PRO A 193 -17.15 5.11 8.86
C PRO A 193 -18.05 5.05 7.61
N THR A 194 -17.49 4.65 6.46
CA THR A 194 -18.18 4.47 5.17
C THR A 194 -18.56 3.01 4.88
N ALA A 195 -18.13 2.06 5.73
CA ALA A 195 -18.44 0.66 5.52
C ALA A 195 -19.93 0.37 5.77
N SER A 196 -20.51 -0.46 4.90
CA SER A 196 -21.86 -1.02 5.03
C SER A 196 -21.88 -2.30 5.87
N ALA A 197 -20.76 -3.02 5.90
CA ALA A 197 -20.55 -4.20 6.73
C ALA A 197 -19.04 -4.39 7.00
N VAL A 198 -18.72 -4.91 8.19
CA VAL A 198 -17.36 -5.33 8.57
C VAL A 198 -17.43 -6.69 9.26
N SER A 199 -16.49 -7.57 8.97
CA SER A 199 -16.27 -8.83 9.69
C SER A 199 -14.78 -9.04 9.98
N ILE A 200 -14.47 -9.71 11.09
CA ILE A 200 -13.15 -10.31 11.28
C ILE A 200 -13.12 -11.58 10.42
N ALA A 201 -12.23 -11.64 9.44
CA ALA A 201 -11.96 -12.83 8.68
C ALA A 201 -10.80 -13.58 9.34
N THR A 202 -11.01 -14.83 9.73
CA THR A 202 -10.03 -15.66 10.46
C THR A 202 -9.60 -16.87 9.65
N TYR A 203 -8.33 -17.26 9.78
CA TYR A 203 -7.68 -18.25 8.93
C TYR A 203 -7.04 -19.37 9.75
N ALA A 204 -6.95 -20.58 9.18
CA ALA A 204 -6.34 -21.73 9.83
C ALA A 204 -4.80 -21.75 9.74
N SER A 205 -4.25 -21.09 8.71
CA SER A 205 -2.82 -20.98 8.44
C SER A 205 -2.50 -19.67 7.69
N ALA A 206 -1.22 -19.31 7.60
CA ALA A 206 -0.78 -18.16 6.80
C ALA A 206 -1.21 -18.30 5.33
N ASP A 207 -1.06 -19.49 4.75
CA ASP A 207 -1.30 -19.78 3.32
C ASP A 207 -2.77 -20.12 2.98
N SER A 208 -3.68 -20.09 3.98
CA SER A 208 -5.11 -20.30 3.76
C SER A 208 -5.64 -19.31 2.70
N THR A 209 -6.59 -19.70 1.84
CA THR A 209 -7.11 -18.77 0.82
C THR A 209 -8.09 -17.75 1.43
N ALA A 210 -8.31 -16.62 0.76
CA ALA A 210 -9.33 -15.65 1.18
C ALA A 210 -10.75 -16.26 1.25
N ALA A 211 -11.02 -17.27 0.42
CA ALA A 211 -12.30 -17.99 0.38
C ALA A 211 -12.51 -18.95 1.57
N SER A 212 -11.44 -19.45 2.19
CA SER A 212 -11.54 -20.37 3.36
C SER A 212 -11.67 -19.65 4.70
N ALA A 213 -11.86 -18.32 4.71
CA ALA A 213 -11.95 -17.54 5.93
C ALA A 213 -13.26 -17.79 6.71
N SER A 214 -13.16 -17.99 8.02
CA SER A 214 -14.32 -17.97 8.92
C SER A 214 -14.59 -16.53 9.36
N LEU A 215 -15.84 -16.06 9.18
CA LEU A 215 -16.23 -14.67 9.39
C LEU A 215 -16.94 -14.46 10.73
N VAL A 216 -16.45 -13.51 11.54
CA VAL A 216 -17.13 -13.00 12.73
C VAL A 216 -17.63 -11.58 12.44
N ALA A 217 -18.95 -11.43 12.28
CA ALA A 217 -19.57 -10.14 11.98
C ALA A 217 -19.30 -9.12 13.10
N MET A 218 -18.84 -7.93 12.72
CA MET A 218 -18.65 -6.81 13.65
C MET A 218 -19.90 -5.93 13.69
N LYS A 219 -20.09 -5.21 14.79
CA LYS A 219 -21.20 -4.28 14.98
C LYS A 219 -20.71 -2.85 14.85
N ALA A 220 -21.44 -2.02 14.09
CA ALA A 220 -21.21 -0.59 14.05
C ALA A 220 -21.32 0.01 15.47
N SER A 221 -20.47 0.99 15.75
CA SER A 221 -20.24 1.57 17.07
C SER A 221 -19.99 3.08 16.95
N VAL A 222 -19.54 3.71 18.03
CA VAL A 222 -19.33 5.16 18.12
C VAL A 222 -18.35 5.66 17.05
N ASN A 223 -18.62 6.87 16.54
CA ASN A 223 -17.79 7.59 15.56
C ASN A 223 -17.40 6.78 14.31
N GLY A 224 -18.24 5.84 13.86
CA GLY A 224 -17.95 5.02 12.67
C GLY A 224 -16.94 3.90 12.90
N THR A 225 -16.63 3.59 14.17
CA THR A 225 -15.89 2.37 14.51
C THR A 225 -16.79 1.14 14.44
N TRP A 226 -16.19 -0.02 14.23
CA TRP A 226 -16.86 -1.32 14.26
C TRP A 226 -16.19 -2.19 15.32
N THR A 227 -16.96 -2.97 16.08
CA THR A 227 -16.45 -3.79 17.18
C THR A 227 -16.93 -5.24 17.15
N ALA A 228 -16.07 -6.14 17.60
CA ALA A 228 -16.41 -7.52 17.95
C ALA A 228 -15.48 -8.04 19.04
N ALA A 229 -15.81 -9.20 19.60
CA ALA A 229 -14.89 -9.94 20.46
C ALA A 229 -15.02 -11.43 20.18
N ILE A 230 -13.88 -12.14 20.20
CA ILE A 230 -13.80 -13.59 20.05
C ILE A 230 -13.38 -14.18 21.38
N ASN A 231 -14.22 -15.02 21.97
CA ASN A 231 -14.01 -15.62 23.29
C ASN A 231 -12.95 -16.74 23.27
N GLY A 232 -12.35 -16.98 24.43
CA GLY A 232 -11.25 -17.91 24.64
C GLY A 232 -9.88 -17.31 24.35
N ASP A 233 -8.84 -18.11 24.56
CA ASP A 233 -7.47 -17.76 24.19
C ASP A 233 -7.38 -17.70 22.65
N LYS A 234 -6.84 -16.59 22.14
CA LYS A 234 -6.66 -16.32 20.70
C LYS A 234 -5.23 -15.88 20.37
N ASN A 235 -4.28 -16.13 21.26
CA ASN A 235 -2.87 -15.97 20.93
C ASN A 235 -2.53 -16.89 19.73
N GLY A 236 -1.96 -16.33 18.67
CA GLY A 236 -1.71 -17.01 17.39
C GLY A 236 -2.87 -16.98 16.39
N LEU A 237 -4.00 -16.32 16.67
CA LEU A 237 -5.11 -16.21 15.72
C LEU A 237 -4.71 -15.33 14.52
N ILE A 238 -4.71 -15.91 13.32
CA ILE A 238 -4.46 -15.21 12.05
C ILE A 238 -5.76 -14.58 11.55
N TYR A 239 -5.73 -13.29 11.20
CA TYR A 239 -6.93 -12.54 10.80
C TYR A 239 -6.66 -11.36 9.84
N THR A 240 -7.74 -10.88 9.23
CA THR A 240 -7.88 -9.61 8.52
C THR A 240 -9.26 -9.02 8.83
N TYR A 241 -9.51 -7.76 8.47
CA TYR A 241 -10.86 -7.21 8.37
C TYR A 241 -11.40 -7.38 6.95
N ARG A 242 -12.56 -8.03 6.82
CA ARG A 242 -13.35 -8.05 5.58
C ARG A 242 -14.35 -6.92 5.63
N VAL A 243 -14.15 -5.91 4.79
CA VAL A 243 -14.91 -4.65 4.77
C VAL A 243 -15.69 -4.52 3.47
N LYS A 244 -16.95 -4.05 3.54
CA LYS A 244 -17.77 -3.77 2.36
C LYS A 244 -18.08 -2.27 2.24
N VAL A 245 -17.46 -1.59 1.28
CA VAL A 245 -17.67 -0.17 0.97
C VAL A 245 -18.21 -0.05 -0.46
N ASP A 246 -19.29 0.70 -0.65
CA ASP A 246 -19.92 0.96 -1.96
C ASP A 246 -20.18 -0.31 -2.80
N GLY A 247 -20.66 -1.36 -2.13
CA GLY A 247 -20.94 -2.66 -2.75
C GLY A 247 -19.71 -3.58 -2.90
N VAL A 248 -18.50 -3.04 -2.90
CA VAL A 248 -17.24 -3.77 -3.08
C VAL A 248 -16.73 -4.33 -1.74
N THR A 249 -16.42 -5.62 -1.70
CA THR A 249 -15.82 -6.30 -0.55
C THR A 249 -14.31 -6.38 -0.70
N ARG A 250 -13.57 -6.03 0.36
CA ARG A 250 -12.10 -6.03 0.44
C ARG A 250 -11.65 -6.72 1.73
N ASP A 251 -10.49 -7.39 1.69
CA ASP A 251 -9.81 -7.89 2.87
C ASP A 251 -8.60 -6.98 3.16
N ALA A 252 -8.46 -6.53 4.40
CA ALA A 252 -7.42 -5.61 4.82
C ALA A 252 -6.72 -6.12 6.10
N VAL A 253 -5.39 -5.96 6.18
CA VAL A 253 -4.68 -6.11 7.46
C VAL A 253 -5.18 -5.02 8.42
N ASP A 254 -5.21 -5.32 9.72
CA ASP A 254 -5.54 -4.32 10.74
C ASP A 254 -4.50 -3.18 10.72
N PRO A 255 -4.86 -1.90 10.53
CA PRO A 255 -3.88 -0.81 10.52
C PRO A 255 -3.10 -0.72 11.84
N TYR A 256 -3.71 -1.14 12.96
CA TYR A 256 -3.11 -1.17 14.30
C TYR A 256 -2.55 -2.57 14.65
N VAL A 257 -2.26 -3.40 13.63
CA VAL A 257 -1.65 -4.73 13.77
C VAL A 257 -0.32 -4.66 14.54
N ARG A 258 -0.08 -5.63 15.44
CA ARG A 258 1.10 -5.69 16.30
C ARG A 258 2.03 -6.87 16.00
N ALA A 259 1.58 -7.81 15.17
CA ALA A 259 2.34 -8.94 14.64
C ALA A 259 1.67 -9.42 13.34
N THR A 260 2.45 -9.86 12.36
CA THR A 260 1.96 -10.34 11.06
C THR A 260 2.44 -11.76 10.76
N THR A 261 1.80 -12.41 9.80
CA THR A 261 2.40 -13.55 9.09
C THR A 261 3.58 -13.10 8.24
N VAL A 262 4.35 -14.04 7.70
CA VAL A 262 5.40 -13.75 6.72
C VAL A 262 4.90 -12.84 5.59
N ASN A 263 5.76 -11.93 5.13
CA ASN A 263 5.50 -10.86 4.16
C ASN A 263 4.37 -9.88 4.55
N GLY A 264 4.05 -9.76 5.84
CA GLY A 264 3.12 -8.75 6.36
C GLY A 264 1.66 -8.91 5.91
N LEU A 265 1.29 -10.03 5.27
CA LEU A 265 0.02 -10.15 4.50
C LEU A 265 -1.24 -10.35 5.37
N ARG A 266 -1.09 -10.76 6.63
CA ARG A 266 -2.19 -10.96 7.58
C ARG A 266 -1.78 -10.59 8.99
N GLY A 267 -2.71 -10.06 9.77
CA GLY A 267 -2.49 -9.81 11.19
C GLY A 267 -2.53 -11.09 12.00
N VAL A 268 -1.79 -11.10 13.10
CA VAL A 268 -1.81 -12.16 14.11
C VAL A 268 -2.04 -11.55 15.49
N VAL A 269 -3.01 -12.09 16.21
CA VAL A 269 -3.25 -11.75 17.62
C VAL A 269 -2.13 -12.36 18.46
N VAL A 270 -1.43 -11.56 19.28
CA VAL A 270 -0.29 -12.02 20.09
C VAL A 270 -0.37 -11.55 21.55
N ASP A 271 0.04 -12.42 22.47
CA ASP A 271 0.30 -12.04 23.87
C ASP A 271 1.62 -11.26 23.96
N LEU A 272 1.53 -9.95 23.74
CA LEU A 272 2.68 -9.03 23.81
C LEU A 272 3.42 -9.10 25.16
N SER A 273 2.79 -9.54 26.27
CA SER A 273 3.47 -9.69 27.56
C SER A 273 4.51 -10.81 27.57
N LYS A 274 4.41 -11.77 26.64
CA LYS A 274 5.35 -12.89 26.47
C LYS A 274 6.51 -12.59 25.51
N THR A 275 6.52 -11.41 24.88
CA THR A 275 7.53 -11.03 23.88
C THR A 275 8.76 -10.32 24.47
N ASN A 276 8.82 -10.12 25.78
CA ASN A 276 9.95 -9.45 26.42
C ASN A 276 11.15 -10.41 26.56
N PRO A 277 12.36 -10.03 26.12
CA PRO A 277 13.55 -10.85 26.32
C PRO A 277 13.92 -10.97 27.81
N LYS A 278 14.81 -11.93 28.13
CA LYS A 278 15.24 -12.18 29.51
C LYS A 278 15.87 -10.91 30.12
N GLY A 279 15.33 -10.48 31.27
CA GLY A 279 15.81 -9.28 31.94
C GLY A 279 15.44 -7.96 31.25
N TRP A 280 14.43 -7.95 30.38
CA TRP A 280 13.91 -6.74 29.74
C TRP A 280 13.68 -5.62 30.76
N SER A 281 14.16 -4.42 30.43
CA SER A 281 14.04 -3.23 31.27
C SER A 281 13.69 -2.04 30.40
N THR A 282 12.82 -1.18 30.91
CA THR A 282 12.50 0.12 30.32
C THR A 282 13.45 1.23 30.79
N LYS A 283 14.48 0.90 31.59
CA LYS A 283 15.51 1.85 32.00
C LYS A 283 16.42 2.18 30.81
N LYS A 284 16.25 3.38 30.26
CA LYS A 284 17.11 3.95 29.21
C LYS A 284 18.50 4.29 29.76
N PRO A 285 19.55 4.40 28.91
CA PRO A 285 20.88 4.88 29.32
C PRO A 285 20.82 6.30 29.92
N ALA A 286 21.93 6.82 30.48
CA ALA A 286 21.97 8.21 30.95
C ALA A 286 22.09 9.20 29.76
N PHE A 287 21.48 10.38 29.85
CA PHE A 287 21.63 11.49 28.89
C PHE A 287 21.20 12.79 29.58
N SER A 288 21.72 13.93 29.14
CA SER A 288 21.41 15.24 29.72
C SER A 288 19.99 15.72 29.42
N GLY A 289 19.34 15.13 28.41
CA GLY A 289 18.06 15.60 27.87
C GLY A 289 18.18 16.77 26.89
N LYS A 290 19.39 17.26 26.62
CA LYS A 290 19.63 18.34 25.64
C LYS A 290 19.90 17.74 24.26
N PRO A 291 19.15 18.12 23.20
CA PRO A 291 19.42 17.64 21.84
C PRO A 291 20.86 17.92 21.35
N SER A 292 21.47 19.03 21.81
CA SER A 292 22.86 19.41 21.51
C SER A 292 23.91 18.39 21.93
N ASP A 293 23.58 17.53 22.89
CA ASP A 293 24.53 16.57 23.47
C ASP A 293 24.44 15.21 22.76
N ALA A 294 23.56 15.08 21.76
CA ALA A 294 23.40 13.87 20.96
C ALA A 294 24.41 13.84 19.80
N VAL A 295 25.28 12.81 19.82
CA VAL A 295 26.01 12.32 18.65
C VAL A 295 25.29 11.07 18.14
N ILE A 296 24.80 11.13 16.90
CA ILE A 296 23.97 10.11 16.24
C ILE A 296 24.80 9.36 15.21
N TYR A 297 24.65 8.03 15.16
CA TYR A 297 25.22 7.15 14.15
C TYR A 297 24.09 6.44 13.38
N GLU A 298 23.84 6.88 12.15
CA GLU A 298 22.87 6.25 11.24
C GLU A 298 23.34 4.85 10.81
N LEU A 299 22.44 3.86 10.83
CA LEU A 299 22.78 2.46 10.64
C LEU A 299 21.61 1.66 10.04
N HIS A 300 21.92 0.82 9.05
CA HIS A 300 21.02 -0.20 8.54
C HIS A 300 21.29 -1.56 9.20
N VAL A 301 20.23 -2.32 9.55
CA VAL A 301 20.33 -3.61 10.26
C VAL A 301 21.14 -4.63 9.47
N ARG A 302 20.97 -4.68 8.15
CA ARG A 302 21.73 -5.59 7.29
C ARG A 302 23.21 -5.21 7.25
N ASP A 303 23.49 -3.92 7.05
CA ASP A 303 24.84 -3.42 6.73
C ASP A 303 25.80 -3.49 7.91
N LEU A 304 25.27 -3.46 9.14
CA LEU A 304 26.02 -3.72 10.37
C LEU A 304 26.88 -5.00 10.32
N SER A 305 26.40 -6.04 9.62
CA SER A 305 26.86 -7.40 9.87
C SER A 305 26.73 -8.41 8.72
N ILE A 306 26.16 -8.04 7.57
CA ILE A 306 25.98 -8.97 6.44
C ILE A 306 27.30 -9.44 5.82
N ASP A 307 28.35 -8.63 5.89
CA ASP A 307 29.68 -9.01 5.42
C ASP A 307 30.32 -10.06 6.34
N ALA A 308 30.96 -11.07 5.74
CA ALA A 308 31.58 -12.17 6.47
C ALA A 308 32.76 -11.73 7.37
N SER A 309 33.38 -10.58 7.08
CA SER A 309 34.43 -9.96 7.90
C SER A 309 33.89 -9.15 9.09
N SER A 310 32.57 -9.06 9.28
CA SER A 310 31.98 -8.40 10.46
C SER A 310 32.30 -9.08 11.79
N GLY A 311 32.67 -10.37 11.77
CA GLY A 311 32.90 -11.18 12.98
C GLY A 311 31.62 -11.57 13.73
N VAL A 312 30.44 -11.15 13.26
CA VAL A 312 29.13 -11.61 13.73
C VAL A 312 28.92 -13.07 13.29
N LYS A 313 28.22 -13.88 14.10
CA LYS A 313 27.94 -15.27 13.72
C LYS A 313 27.07 -15.29 12.47
N ALA A 314 27.41 -16.11 11.48
CA ALA A 314 26.71 -16.17 10.19
C ALA A 314 25.16 -16.28 10.29
N ARG A 315 24.62 -17.02 11.26
CA ARG A 315 23.17 -17.13 11.51
C ARG A 315 22.47 -15.83 11.98
N ASN A 316 23.25 -14.88 12.48
CA ASN A 316 22.81 -13.58 12.99
C ASN A 316 23.18 -12.44 12.01
N ALA A 317 23.96 -12.72 10.96
CA ALA A 317 24.43 -11.73 10.00
C ALA A 317 23.24 -11.08 9.27
N GLY A 318 23.18 -9.75 9.35
CA GLY A 318 22.10 -8.93 8.82
C GLY A 318 20.74 -9.08 9.53
N LYS A 319 20.73 -9.56 10.78
CA LYS A 319 19.52 -9.77 11.60
C LYS A 319 19.54 -8.89 12.84
N PHE A 320 18.38 -8.68 13.48
CA PHE A 320 18.31 -8.03 14.80
C PHE A 320 19.23 -8.69 15.85
N LEU A 321 19.46 -10.00 15.75
CA LEU A 321 20.37 -10.71 16.65
C LEU A 321 21.84 -10.30 16.52
N ALA A 322 22.28 -9.65 15.43
CA ALA A 322 23.65 -9.11 15.30
C ALA A 322 23.97 -8.12 16.43
N PHE A 323 22.99 -7.29 16.82
CA PHE A 323 23.13 -6.32 17.90
C PHE A 323 23.38 -6.97 19.27
N THR A 324 23.05 -8.25 19.43
CA THR A 324 23.28 -9.02 20.67
C THR A 324 24.70 -9.55 20.83
N GLU A 325 25.61 -9.22 19.90
CA GLU A 325 27.02 -9.62 19.91
C GLU A 325 27.97 -8.43 20.20
N PRO A 326 27.95 -7.83 21.41
CA PRO A 326 28.59 -6.53 21.70
C PRO A 326 30.13 -6.56 21.81
N LYS A 327 30.79 -7.63 21.35
CA LYS A 327 32.24 -7.88 21.49
C LYS A 327 32.85 -8.54 20.24
N THR A 328 32.27 -8.31 19.08
CA THR A 328 32.82 -8.78 17.80
C THR A 328 34.13 -8.06 17.47
N SER A 329 35.09 -8.82 16.92
CA SER A 329 36.37 -8.31 16.44
C SER A 329 36.95 -9.24 15.38
N VAL A 330 37.75 -8.68 14.48
CA VAL A 330 38.55 -9.41 13.49
C VAL A 330 39.99 -8.93 13.55
N SER A 331 40.93 -9.88 13.66
CA SER A 331 42.38 -9.61 13.79
C SER A 331 42.76 -8.62 14.89
N GLY A 332 41.96 -8.53 15.96
CA GLY A 332 42.16 -7.61 17.09
C GLY A 332 41.42 -6.27 16.95
N THR A 333 40.91 -5.93 15.77
CA THR A 333 40.10 -4.72 15.53
C THR A 333 38.64 -4.97 15.89
N SER A 334 38.04 -4.12 16.72
CA SER A 334 36.60 -4.17 17.04
C SER A 334 35.73 -3.92 15.80
N THR A 335 34.57 -4.59 15.73
CA THR A 335 33.63 -4.51 14.61
C THR A 335 32.19 -4.37 15.10
N ALA A 336 31.26 -4.04 14.19
CA ALA A 336 29.82 -3.93 14.45
C ALA A 336 29.51 -3.06 15.69
N VAL A 337 28.70 -3.55 16.64
CA VAL A 337 28.33 -2.81 17.86
C VAL A 337 29.55 -2.45 18.72
N ALA A 338 30.61 -3.27 18.70
CA ALA A 338 31.81 -3.00 19.50
C ALA A 338 32.55 -1.75 18.98
N SER A 339 32.70 -1.59 17.65
CA SER A 339 33.31 -0.39 17.06
C SER A 339 32.42 0.85 17.18
N ILE A 340 31.09 0.71 17.06
CA ILE A 340 30.16 1.85 17.25
C ILE A 340 30.25 2.38 18.69
N LYS A 341 30.37 1.49 19.68
CA LYS A 341 30.58 1.88 21.08
C LYS A 341 31.93 2.55 21.30
N ASP A 342 33.01 2.01 20.73
CA ASP A 342 34.37 2.54 20.85
C ASP A 342 34.51 3.95 20.23
N LEU A 343 33.76 4.21 19.15
CA LEU A 343 33.63 5.54 18.52
C LEU A 343 33.03 6.61 19.46
N GLY A 344 32.39 6.22 20.57
CA GLY A 344 31.89 7.14 21.60
C GLY A 344 30.59 7.86 21.25
N VAL A 345 29.84 7.38 20.25
CA VAL A 345 28.53 7.94 19.89
C VAL A 345 27.50 7.69 21.00
N THR A 346 26.45 8.51 21.03
CA THR A 346 25.43 8.47 22.09
C THR A 346 24.14 7.77 21.67
N HIS A 347 23.82 7.82 20.38
CA HIS A 347 22.62 7.26 19.77
C HIS A 347 23.03 6.48 18.50
N VAL A 348 22.41 5.32 18.30
CA VAL A 348 22.29 4.68 17.00
C VAL A 348 20.94 5.08 16.42
N GLU A 349 20.90 5.51 15.17
CA GLU A 349 19.65 5.74 14.44
C GLU A 349 19.47 4.62 13.44
N LEU A 350 18.42 3.82 13.63
CA LEU A 350 18.12 2.71 12.73
C LEU A 350 17.30 3.23 11.55
N LEU A 351 17.78 2.96 10.34
CA LEU A 351 16.95 2.95 9.12
C LEU A 351 15.70 2.08 9.32
N PRO A 352 14.66 2.22 8.49
CA PRO A 352 13.37 1.54 8.65
C PRO A 352 13.43 0.10 9.19
N VAL A 353 12.90 -0.09 10.40
CA VAL A 353 12.75 -1.40 11.08
C VAL A 353 11.29 -1.80 11.31
N PHE A 354 10.35 -1.05 10.74
CA PHE A 354 8.95 -1.46 10.60
C PHE A 354 8.77 -2.34 9.35
N ASP A 355 7.72 -3.17 9.34
CA ASP A 355 7.36 -4.08 8.25
C ASP A 355 7.09 -3.33 6.93
N TYR A 356 7.94 -3.58 5.93
CA TYR A 356 7.97 -2.91 4.63
C TYR A 356 7.82 -3.91 3.45
N ALA A 357 7.24 -3.44 2.35
CA ALA A 357 6.74 -4.34 1.29
C ALA A 357 7.79 -4.83 0.27
N SER A 358 8.95 -4.15 0.19
CA SER A 358 9.88 -4.26 -0.94
C SER A 358 10.90 -5.40 -0.84
N VAL A 359 10.78 -6.28 0.16
CA VAL A 359 11.60 -7.47 0.34
C VAL A 359 10.70 -8.68 0.64
N ASP A 360 10.93 -9.80 -0.06
CA ASP A 360 10.34 -11.09 0.33
C ASP A 360 11.08 -11.64 1.55
N GLU A 361 10.42 -11.70 2.69
CA GLU A 361 10.98 -12.21 3.95
C GLU A 361 11.40 -13.69 3.85
N ASN A 362 10.83 -14.46 2.90
CA ASN A 362 11.23 -15.85 2.64
C ASN A 362 12.57 -15.95 1.91
N ASN A 363 12.93 -14.93 1.12
CA ASN A 363 14.19 -14.86 0.39
C ASN A 363 14.79 -13.43 0.43
N PRO A 364 15.29 -12.97 1.60
CA PRO A 364 15.64 -11.57 1.81
C PRO A 364 16.71 -10.99 0.87
N SER A 365 16.27 -10.11 -0.03
CA SER A 365 17.10 -9.17 -0.78
C SER A 365 17.53 -7.97 0.09
N PHE A 366 18.11 -6.94 -0.52
CA PHE A 366 18.42 -5.66 0.11
C PHE A 366 17.42 -4.60 -0.34
N ASN A 367 16.89 -3.84 0.61
CA ASN A 367 16.32 -2.51 0.45
C ASN A 367 16.62 -1.73 1.75
N TRP A 368 16.59 -0.40 1.72
CA TRP A 368 16.63 0.47 2.90
C TRP A 368 15.33 0.45 3.73
N GLY A 369 14.20 0.03 3.13
CA GLY A 369 12.94 -0.18 3.84
C GLY A 369 12.01 1.05 3.93
N TYR A 370 12.27 2.11 3.15
CA TYR A 370 11.39 3.28 3.03
C TYR A 370 10.09 2.98 2.25
N ASP A 371 9.55 1.77 2.38
CA ASP A 371 8.44 1.22 1.59
C ASP A 371 7.32 0.71 2.52
N PRO A 372 6.62 1.57 3.30
CA PRO A 372 5.82 1.11 4.43
C PRO A 372 4.65 0.18 4.04
N GLN A 373 4.53 -0.95 4.77
CA GLN A 373 3.41 -1.87 4.66
C GLN A 373 2.59 -1.94 5.97
N ASN A 374 3.23 -2.26 7.10
CA ASN A 374 2.58 -2.32 8.42
C ASN A 374 3.40 -1.57 9.46
N TYR A 375 3.12 -0.27 9.63
CA TYR A 375 3.81 0.67 10.54
C TYR A 375 4.03 0.23 12.01
N ASN A 376 3.39 -0.83 12.47
CA ASN A 376 3.38 -1.28 13.87
C ASN A 376 3.87 -2.70 14.11
N VAL A 377 4.50 -3.31 13.12
CA VAL A 377 5.19 -4.60 13.23
C VAL A 377 6.66 -4.40 12.91
N PRO A 378 7.60 -5.07 13.61
CA PRO A 378 9.00 -5.08 13.19
C PRO A 378 9.17 -5.79 11.85
N GLU A 379 10.16 -5.37 11.07
CA GLU A 379 10.51 -6.00 9.80
C GLU A 379 10.89 -7.48 9.98
N GLY A 380 10.34 -8.37 9.15
CA GLY A 380 10.55 -9.81 9.28
C GLY A 380 11.81 -10.31 8.57
N SER A 381 12.28 -9.67 7.51
CA SER A 381 13.53 -10.05 6.86
C SER A 381 14.76 -9.89 7.77
N TYR A 382 14.67 -9.06 8.82
CA TYR A 382 15.65 -8.95 9.90
C TYR A 382 15.46 -9.96 11.06
N SER A 383 14.39 -10.75 11.06
CA SER A 383 14.14 -11.84 12.01
C SER A 383 14.93 -13.11 11.65
N SER A 384 15.35 -13.91 12.63
CA SER A 384 15.88 -15.26 12.36
C SER A 384 14.81 -16.25 11.87
N ASP A 385 13.55 -16.00 12.21
CA ASP A 385 12.37 -16.71 11.74
C ASP A 385 11.23 -15.70 11.49
N PRO A 386 10.92 -15.34 10.23
CA PRO A 386 9.81 -14.45 9.91
C PRO A 386 8.44 -15.16 9.96
N THR A 387 8.41 -16.49 9.92
CA THR A 387 7.18 -17.29 9.90
C THR A 387 6.53 -17.36 11.29
N ASN A 388 7.33 -17.29 12.34
CA ASN A 388 6.85 -17.09 13.71
C ASN A 388 6.60 -15.59 13.99
N PRO A 389 5.33 -15.17 14.18
CA PRO A 389 4.95 -13.76 14.34
C PRO A 389 5.57 -13.09 15.59
N THR A 390 6.02 -13.88 16.57
CA THR A 390 6.60 -13.36 17.82
C THR A 390 8.12 -13.24 17.81
N THR A 391 8.82 -13.97 16.95
CA THR A 391 10.30 -13.96 16.91
C THR A 391 10.82 -12.55 16.61
N ARG A 392 10.32 -11.92 15.54
CA ARG A 392 10.69 -10.54 15.14
C ARG A 392 10.52 -9.51 16.28
N ILE A 393 9.50 -9.68 17.13
CA ILE A 393 9.23 -8.81 18.29
C ILE A 393 10.26 -9.05 19.41
N VAL A 394 10.55 -10.31 19.74
CA VAL A 394 11.52 -10.69 20.77
C VAL A 394 12.94 -10.27 20.36
N GLU A 395 13.30 -10.48 19.10
CA GLU A 395 14.63 -10.16 18.58
C GLU A 395 14.87 -8.65 18.45
N PHE A 396 13.90 -7.88 17.95
CA PHE A 396 14.04 -6.42 17.92
C PHE A 396 14.15 -5.84 19.34
N LYS A 397 13.34 -6.31 20.31
CA LYS A 397 13.53 -5.94 21.72
C LYS A 397 14.90 -6.36 22.26
N SER A 398 15.41 -7.52 21.86
CA SER A 398 16.76 -7.97 22.25
C SER A 398 17.85 -7.05 21.70
N ALA A 399 17.69 -6.53 20.48
CA ALA A 399 18.58 -5.53 19.89
C ALA A 399 18.57 -4.21 20.67
N ILE A 400 17.38 -3.65 20.97
CA ILE A 400 17.25 -2.44 21.80
C ILE A 400 17.89 -2.65 23.18
N GLN A 401 17.59 -3.77 23.85
CA GLN A 401 18.15 -4.10 25.16
C GLN A 401 19.69 -4.20 25.12
N ALA A 402 20.25 -4.79 24.06
CA ALA A 402 21.70 -4.94 23.92
C ALA A 402 22.39 -3.59 23.69
N LEU A 403 21.83 -2.72 22.83
CA LEU A 403 22.31 -1.36 22.62
C LEU A 403 22.24 -0.52 23.91
N HIS A 404 21.09 -0.55 24.61
CA HIS A 404 20.91 0.11 25.91
C HIS A 404 21.92 -0.39 26.95
N THR A 405 22.23 -1.69 26.96
CA THR A 405 23.26 -2.29 27.84
C THR A 405 24.68 -1.82 27.50
N GLN A 406 24.94 -1.42 26.25
CA GLN A 406 26.20 -0.75 25.87
C GLN A 406 26.23 0.75 26.18
N GLY A 407 25.13 1.33 26.67
CA GLY A 407 25.00 2.77 26.92
C GLY A 407 24.51 3.58 25.71
N LEU A 408 24.28 2.92 24.58
CA LEU A 408 23.79 3.54 23.34
C LEU A 408 22.26 3.69 23.41
N ARG A 409 21.75 4.86 23.04
CA ARG A 409 20.32 5.05 22.73
C ARG A 409 19.99 4.57 21.33
N VAL A 410 18.70 4.38 21.07
CA VAL A 410 18.19 3.96 19.76
C VAL A 410 17.12 4.93 19.27
N ASN A 411 17.43 5.67 18.20
CA ASN A 411 16.43 6.34 17.38
C ASN A 411 15.90 5.38 16.32
N MET A 412 14.66 5.59 15.89
CA MET A 412 14.03 4.84 14.80
C MET A 412 13.62 5.81 13.70
N ASP A 413 14.01 5.53 12.46
CA ASP A 413 13.45 6.18 11.29
C ASP A 413 11.99 5.73 11.08
N VAL A 414 11.11 6.68 10.81
CA VAL A 414 9.67 6.46 10.65
C VAL A 414 9.11 7.23 9.45
N VAL A 415 8.47 6.49 8.54
CA VAL A 415 8.10 6.97 7.21
C VAL A 415 6.59 7.17 7.10
N TYR A 416 6.03 8.05 7.92
CA TYR A 416 4.57 8.30 7.94
C TYR A 416 4.06 9.18 6.79
N ASN A 417 4.94 9.62 5.88
CA ASN A 417 4.60 10.57 4.82
C ASN A 417 4.01 9.90 3.55
N HIS A 418 4.29 8.62 3.31
CA HIS A 418 3.74 7.82 2.19
C HIS A 418 3.62 6.33 2.60
N VAL A 419 3.06 5.49 1.73
CA VAL A 419 3.10 4.01 1.80
C VAL A 419 3.66 3.42 0.51
N PHE A 420 4.10 2.16 0.51
CA PHE A 420 4.60 1.52 -0.71
C PHE A 420 3.57 1.45 -1.85
N ASN A 421 2.33 1.07 -1.54
CA ASN A 421 1.28 0.92 -2.55
C ASN A 421 -0.07 1.41 -2.00
N ALA A 422 -0.43 2.66 -2.33
CA ALA A 422 -1.68 3.24 -1.86
C ALA A 422 -2.93 2.41 -2.21
N PRO A 423 -3.09 1.83 -3.42
CA PRO A 423 -4.24 0.98 -3.73
C PRO A 423 -4.42 -0.24 -2.82
N SER A 424 -3.35 -0.97 -2.46
CA SER A 424 -3.45 -2.18 -1.62
C SER A 424 -3.34 -1.91 -0.11
N PHE A 425 -2.93 -0.70 0.29
CA PHE A 425 -2.75 -0.34 1.70
C PHE A 425 -4.03 -0.49 2.53
N SER A 426 -3.88 -0.94 3.78
CA SER A 426 -4.99 -1.34 4.66
C SER A 426 -6.05 -0.25 4.83
N GLU A 427 -5.65 0.99 5.15
CA GLU A 427 -6.59 2.10 5.33
C GLU A 427 -7.31 2.48 4.02
N GLN A 428 -6.72 2.26 2.85
CA GLN A 428 -7.40 2.47 1.56
C GLN A 428 -8.43 1.38 1.28
N GLN A 429 -8.16 0.14 1.73
CA GLN A 429 -9.10 -0.97 1.62
C GLN A 429 -10.29 -0.81 2.60
N ILE A 430 -10.07 -0.18 3.75
CA ILE A 430 -11.06 0.03 4.83
C ILE A 430 -11.87 1.33 4.64
N VAL A 431 -11.19 2.45 4.33
CA VAL A 431 -11.77 3.79 4.15
C VAL A 431 -11.22 4.46 2.87
N PRO A 432 -11.63 4.01 1.68
CA PRO A 432 -11.11 4.50 0.40
C PRO A 432 -11.09 6.03 0.30
N GLY A 433 -9.93 6.60 -0.02
CA GLY A 433 -9.72 8.03 -0.22
C GLY A 433 -9.51 8.85 1.06
N TYR A 434 -9.58 8.26 2.26
CA TYR A 434 -9.40 9.02 3.51
C TYR A 434 -7.92 9.18 3.92
N PHE A 435 -7.09 8.15 3.74
CA PHE A 435 -5.72 8.16 4.29
C PHE A 435 -4.74 9.05 3.51
N PHE A 436 -5.06 9.40 2.26
CA PHE A 436 -4.17 10.12 1.35
C PHE A 436 -4.70 11.48 0.94
N ARG A 437 -3.75 12.37 0.59
CA ARG A 437 -4.01 13.66 -0.02
C ARG A 437 -4.39 13.49 -1.49
N THR A 438 -5.23 14.40 -1.98
CA THR A 438 -5.63 14.44 -3.38
C THR A 438 -5.53 15.85 -3.95
N ASP A 439 -5.23 15.96 -5.24
CA ASP A 439 -5.30 17.22 -5.97
C ASP A 439 -6.76 17.69 -6.20
N ASN A 440 -6.92 18.84 -6.85
CA ASN A 440 -8.24 19.38 -7.20
C ASN A 440 -9.05 18.51 -8.17
N ASN A 441 -8.41 17.57 -8.86
CA ASN A 441 -9.01 16.63 -9.81
C ASN A 441 -9.32 15.27 -9.15
N GLY A 442 -8.95 15.06 -7.89
CA GLY A 442 -9.18 13.84 -7.12
C GLY A 442 -8.10 12.77 -7.30
N ASN A 443 -6.99 13.08 -7.99
CA ASN A 443 -5.83 12.17 -8.09
C ASN A 443 -5.04 12.19 -6.78
N LEU A 444 -4.33 11.11 -6.43
CA LEU A 444 -3.36 11.14 -5.33
C LEU A 444 -2.27 12.17 -5.61
N THR A 445 -1.86 12.94 -4.60
CA THR A 445 -0.66 13.77 -4.71
C THR A 445 0.60 12.93 -4.51
N SER A 446 1.74 13.40 -5.03
CA SER A 446 3.04 12.73 -4.93
C SER A 446 4.16 13.74 -4.66
N GLY A 447 3.93 14.66 -3.71
CA GLY A 447 4.94 15.62 -3.25
C GLY A 447 6.14 14.96 -2.57
N SER A 448 5.94 13.75 -2.01
CA SER A 448 7.01 12.85 -1.55
C SER A 448 7.92 12.33 -2.67
N GLY A 449 7.44 12.32 -3.92
CA GLY A 449 8.04 11.59 -5.04
C GLY A 449 7.69 10.09 -5.08
N CYS A 450 6.96 9.57 -4.09
CA CYS A 450 6.66 8.13 -3.93
C CYS A 450 5.26 7.71 -4.44
N GLY A 451 4.64 8.50 -5.31
CA GLY A 451 3.35 8.20 -5.96
C GLY A 451 2.10 8.39 -5.08
N ASN A 452 2.26 8.65 -3.78
CA ASN A 452 1.17 8.94 -2.85
C ASN A 452 1.69 9.76 -1.66
N ASP A 453 0.85 10.65 -1.11
CA ASP A 453 1.15 11.37 0.14
C ASP A 453 0.06 11.11 1.19
N VAL A 454 0.46 10.79 2.42
CA VAL A 454 -0.42 10.56 3.57
C VAL A 454 -0.97 11.88 4.10
N ALA A 455 -2.29 11.94 4.30
CA ALA A 455 -3.00 13.13 4.76
C ALA A 455 -2.90 13.33 6.28
N SER A 456 -1.68 13.59 6.79
CA SER A 456 -1.41 13.71 8.24
C SER A 456 -2.21 14.80 8.95
N GLU A 457 -2.74 15.78 8.21
CA GLU A 457 -3.68 16.81 8.66
C GLU A 457 -5.08 16.26 9.02
N ARG A 458 -5.47 15.09 8.49
CA ARG A 458 -6.77 14.48 8.78
C ARG A 458 -6.76 13.84 10.18
N PRO A 459 -7.76 14.09 11.05
CA PRO A 459 -7.66 13.74 12.47
C PRO A 459 -7.42 12.26 12.80
N MET A 460 -7.94 11.32 12.00
CA MET A 460 -7.69 9.89 12.26
C MET A 460 -6.31 9.43 11.75
N VAL A 461 -5.76 10.08 10.73
CA VAL A 461 -4.37 9.86 10.26
C VAL A 461 -3.39 10.45 11.27
N SER A 462 -3.61 11.68 11.73
CA SER A 462 -2.85 12.32 12.81
C SER A 462 -2.83 11.45 14.09
N LYS A 463 -4.01 10.95 14.49
CA LYS A 463 -4.15 10.02 15.62
C LYS A 463 -3.36 8.72 15.38
N PHE A 464 -3.48 8.12 14.20
CA PHE A 464 -2.75 6.91 13.84
C PHE A 464 -1.23 7.08 14.00
N ILE A 465 -0.67 8.16 13.45
CA ILE A 465 0.77 8.49 13.57
C ILE A 465 1.15 8.63 15.05
N VAL A 466 0.39 9.38 15.85
CA VAL A 466 0.67 9.59 17.28
C VAL A 466 0.59 8.29 18.08
N ASP A 467 -0.42 7.44 17.85
CA ASP A 467 -0.57 6.17 18.55
C ASP A 467 0.49 5.14 18.11
N SER A 468 0.91 5.19 16.85
CA SER A 468 2.02 4.39 16.30
C SER A 468 3.35 4.76 16.96
N VAL A 469 3.70 6.06 17.01
CA VAL A 469 4.89 6.58 17.70
C VAL A 469 4.88 6.24 19.20
N LYS A 470 3.73 6.43 19.88
CA LYS A 470 3.56 6.03 21.28
C LYS A 470 3.76 4.53 21.49
N TYR A 471 3.27 3.70 20.58
CA TYR A 471 3.45 2.26 20.65
C TYR A 471 4.94 1.89 20.55
N TRP A 472 5.68 2.40 19.57
CA TRP A 472 7.11 2.14 19.44
C TRP A 472 7.90 2.59 20.69
N ALA A 473 7.61 3.79 21.20
CA ALA A 473 8.27 4.34 22.39
C ALA A 473 7.99 3.54 23.67
N THR A 474 6.78 3.00 23.84
CA THR A 474 6.35 2.29 25.07
C THR A 474 6.60 0.79 25.02
N GLN A 475 6.30 0.13 23.90
CA GLN A 475 6.42 -1.32 23.73
C GLN A 475 7.86 -1.77 23.46
N TYR A 476 8.64 -0.98 22.72
CA TYR A 476 10.01 -1.33 22.31
C TYR A 476 11.08 -0.45 22.97
N ASN A 477 10.69 0.51 23.82
CA ASN A 477 11.59 1.39 24.56
C ASN A 477 12.51 2.27 23.68
N VAL A 478 12.12 2.55 22.44
CA VAL A 478 12.84 3.45 21.51
C VAL A 478 13.03 4.84 22.14
N ASP A 479 14.18 5.47 21.90
CA ASP A 479 14.62 6.71 22.54
C ASP A 479 14.21 7.99 21.80
N GLY A 480 14.18 7.95 20.48
CA GLY A 480 13.83 9.07 19.60
C GLY A 480 13.34 8.60 18.23
N PHE A 481 12.89 9.54 17.41
CA PHE A 481 12.35 9.26 16.09
C PHE A 481 12.88 10.29 15.09
N ARG A 482 13.37 9.81 13.94
CA ARG A 482 13.66 10.63 12.76
C ARG A 482 12.48 10.47 11.82
N PHE A 483 11.79 11.57 11.53
CA PHE A 483 10.63 11.55 10.65
C PHE A 483 11.10 11.76 9.22
N ASP A 484 10.93 10.75 8.38
CA ASP A 484 11.20 10.88 6.97
C ASP A 484 10.24 11.88 6.31
N LEU A 485 10.78 12.71 5.41
CA LEU A 485 10.09 13.80 4.70
C LEU A 485 9.07 14.55 5.59
N MET A 486 9.53 15.05 6.75
CA MET A 486 8.72 15.71 7.79
C MET A 486 8.00 17.01 7.36
N GLY A 487 8.24 17.51 6.13
CA GLY A 487 7.85 18.85 5.65
C GLY A 487 6.38 19.02 5.23
#